data_AF-A0A2N0P2I7-F1
#
_entry.id   AF-A0A2N0P2I7-F1
#
_cell.length_a   1.000
_cell.length_b   1.000
_cell.length_c   1.000
_cell.angle_alpha   90.00
_cell.angle_beta   90.00
_cell.angle_gamma   90.00
#
_symmetry.space_group_name_H-M   'P 1'
#
loop_
_entity.id
_entity.type
_entity.pdbx_description
1 polymer ?
#
loop_
_entity_poly.entity_id
_entity_poly.type
_entity_poly.pdbx_seq_one_letter_code
_entity_poly.pdbx_strand_id
1 'polypeptide(L)'
;MPKNAFEKDLWKLMNNAVFDKTMEDVRRRKGINLVCPIGEEYRLRNMLADPALVGRKIFYENNLIAAHRRQTHITLNKPIYIKVTILDLSKYYMYDFRYNHIKRKYKDKAKLCYTDTDSFIIEIERENVYDEMQNSTISVITPDDHLYN
;
A
#
# COMPACT_ATOMS: atom_id res chain seq x y z
N MET A 1 22.23 0.05 11.60
CA MET A 1 20.81 -0.14 11.98
C MET A 1 20.24 1.19 12.44
N PRO A 2 18.93 1.44 12.22
CA PRO A 2 18.29 2.69 12.66
C PRO A 2 18.49 2.87 14.17
N LYS A 3 18.96 4.05 14.56
CA LYS A 3 19.40 4.35 15.93
C LYS A 3 18.25 4.81 16.83
N ASN A 4 17.14 5.24 16.23
CA ASN A 4 15.98 5.76 16.93
C ASN A 4 14.67 5.33 16.22
N ALA A 5 13.55 5.40 16.93
CA ALA A 5 12.21 5.07 16.42
C ALA A 5 11.86 5.85 15.15
N PHE A 6 12.18 7.15 15.12
CA PHE A 6 11.96 7.99 13.93
C PHE A 6 12.66 7.44 12.68
N GLU A 7 13.94 7.04 12.79
CA GLU A 7 14.67 6.48 11.65
C GLU A 7 14.04 5.16 11.20
N LYS A 8 13.65 4.29 12.15
CA LYS A 8 13.00 3.02 11.84
C LYS A 8 11.70 3.24 11.05
N ASP A 9 10.88 4.20 11.46
CA ASP A 9 9.61 4.50 10.79
C ASP A 9 9.82 5.18 9.44
N LEU A 10 10.81 6.07 9.32
CA LEU A 10 11.19 6.67 8.05
C LEU A 10 11.64 5.59 7.04
N TRP A 11 12.50 4.65 7.47
CA TRP A 11 12.95 3.56 6.61
C TRP A 11 11.80 2.65 6.15
N LYS A 12 10.87 2.32 7.05
CA LYS A 12 9.64 1.58 6.69
C LYS A 12 8.80 2.36 5.68
N LEU A 13 8.59 3.65 5.92
CA LEU A 13 7.81 4.50 5.03
C LEU A 13 8.45 4.60 3.65
N MET A 14 9.77 4.73 3.55
CA MET A 14 10.48 4.80 2.27
C MET A 14 10.26 3.53 1.43
N ASN A 15 10.34 2.34 2.06
CA ASN A 15 10.05 1.09 1.36
C ASN A 15 8.59 1.00 0.91
N ASN A 16 7.65 1.32 1.79
CA ASN A 16 6.22 1.27 1.48
C ASN A 16 5.84 2.29 0.39
N ALA A 17 6.43 3.49 0.41
CA ALA A 17 6.15 4.53 -0.57
C ALA A 17 6.57 4.13 -2.00
N VAL A 18 7.72 3.47 -2.17
CA VAL A 18 8.14 2.94 -3.48
C VAL A 18 7.18 1.85 -3.95
N PHE A 19 6.78 0.96 -3.05
CA PHE A 19 5.83 -0.11 -3.34
C PHE A 19 4.45 0.44 -3.77
N ASP A 20 3.96 1.50 -3.14
CA ASP A 20 2.68 2.11 -3.52
C ASP A 20 2.80 2.92 -4.82
N LYS A 21 3.92 3.63 -5.00
CA LYS A 21 4.13 4.44 -6.20
C LYS A 21 4.24 3.61 -7.48
N THR A 22 4.73 2.38 -7.38
CA THR A 22 4.84 1.44 -8.51
C THR A 22 3.49 0.82 -8.89
N MET A 23 2.50 0.76 -7.99
CA MET A 23 1.13 0.30 -8.27
C MET A 23 0.15 1.41 -8.63
N GLU A 24 0.65 2.65 -8.72
CA GLU A 24 -0.21 3.80 -8.95
C GLU A 24 -1.03 3.64 -10.24
N ASP A 25 -2.36 3.68 -10.12
CA ASP A 25 -3.23 3.75 -11.28
C ASP A 25 -3.21 5.15 -11.90
N VAL A 26 -2.36 5.31 -12.92
CA VAL A 26 -2.19 6.58 -13.64
C VAL A 26 -3.47 7.07 -14.31
N ARG A 27 -4.43 6.17 -14.60
CA ARG A 27 -5.72 6.52 -15.23
C ARG A 27 -6.62 7.31 -14.28
N ARG A 28 -6.43 7.14 -12.97
CA ARG A 28 -7.21 7.84 -11.94
C ARG A 28 -6.69 9.24 -11.63
N ARG A 29 -5.54 9.64 -12.17
CA ARG A 29 -5.03 11.01 -12.00
C ARG A 29 -6.04 12.02 -12.56
N LYS A 30 -6.19 13.15 -11.87
CA LYS A 30 -7.06 14.23 -12.32
C LYS A 30 -6.20 15.40 -12.78
N GLY A 31 -6.37 15.79 -14.03
CA GLY A 31 -5.75 17.01 -14.55
C GLY A 31 -6.53 18.20 -14.04
N ILE A 32 -5.94 18.97 -13.12
CA ILE A 32 -6.55 20.20 -12.61
C ILE A 32 -5.64 21.35 -12.97
N ASN A 33 -6.18 22.30 -13.73
CA ASN A 33 -5.48 23.52 -14.07
C ASN A 33 -6.09 24.68 -13.28
N LEU A 34 -5.24 25.45 -12.61
CA LEU A 34 -5.63 26.66 -11.89
C LEU A 34 -5.38 27.87 -12.79
N VAL A 35 -6.35 28.78 -12.86
CA VAL A 35 -6.29 30.00 -13.67
C VAL A 35 -6.96 31.16 -12.94
N CYS A 36 -6.36 32.33 -12.99
CA CYS A 36 -6.95 33.56 -12.47
C CYS A 36 -7.79 34.24 -13.58
N PRO A 37 -9.07 34.55 -13.35
CA PRO A 37 -9.91 35.22 -14.34
C PRO A 37 -9.37 36.59 -14.75
N ILE A 38 -8.80 37.34 -13.80
CA ILE A 38 -8.20 38.65 -14.06
C ILE A 38 -6.72 38.43 -14.37
N GLY A 39 -6.25 38.95 -15.51
CA GLY A 39 -4.85 38.84 -15.94
C GLY A 39 -4.54 37.61 -16.81
N GLU A 40 -5.29 36.51 -16.69
CA GLU A 40 -5.11 35.31 -17.53
C GLU A 40 -6.37 34.98 -18.38
N GLU A 41 -7.11 35.99 -18.80
CA GLU A 41 -8.38 35.85 -19.52
C GLU A 41 -8.28 34.97 -20.78
N TYR A 42 -7.22 35.16 -21.57
CA TYR A 42 -6.97 34.36 -22.77
C TYR A 42 -6.79 32.87 -22.44
N ARG A 43 -6.04 32.58 -21.38
CA ARG A 43 -5.80 31.22 -20.90
C ARG A 43 -7.09 30.59 -20.37
N LEU A 44 -7.90 31.35 -19.63
CA LEU A 44 -9.22 30.91 -19.16
C LEU A 44 -10.14 30.57 -20.35
N ARG A 45 -10.23 31.44 -21.36
CA ARG A 45 -11.04 31.19 -22.57
C ARG A 45 -10.60 29.91 -23.28
N ASN A 46 -9.30 29.70 -23.45
CA ASN A 46 -8.77 28.47 -24.06
C ASN A 46 -9.10 27.22 -23.24
N MET A 47 -9.04 27.30 -21.90
CA MET A 47 -9.43 26.17 -21.05
C MET A 47 -10.93 25.88 -21.09
N LEU A 48 -11.76 26.91 -21.23
CA LEU A 48 -13.21 26.75 -21.36
C LEU A 48 -13.63 26.19 -22.72
N ALA A 49 -12.86 26.47 -23.76
CA ALA A 49 -13.09 25.96 -25.11
C ALA A 49 -12.57 24.53 -25.33
N ASP A 50 -11.78 23.99 -24.40
CA ASP A 50 -11.20 22.65 -24.54
C ASP A 50 -12.28 21.56 -24.43
N PRO A 51 -12.45 20.69 -25.44
CA PRO A 51 -13.42 19.58 -25.39
C PRO A 51 -13.12 18.56 -24.28
N ALA A 52 -11.88 18.52 -23.76
CA ALA A 52 -11.52 17.68 -22.62
C ALA A 52 -11.94 18.26 -21.27
N LEU A 53 -12.52 19.47 -21.22
CA LEU A 53 -13.02 20.06 -19.99
C LEU A 53 -14.20 19.25 -19.45
N VAL A 54 -14.07 18.75 -18.22
CA VAL A 54 -15.12 18.00 -17.51
C VAL A 54 -15.96 18.92 -16.64
N GLY A 55 -15.34 19.93 -16.05
CA GLY A 55 -16.03 20.86 -15.18
C GLY A 55 -15.09 21.91 -14.61
N ARG A 56 -15.65 22.85 -13.85
CA ARG A 56 -14.87 23.91 -13.19
C ARG A 56 -15.39 24.16 -11.77
N LYS A 57 -14.48 24.56 -10.89
CA LYS A 57 -14.80 25.09 -9.56
C LYS A 57 -14.26 26.50 -9.44
N ILE A 58 -15.11 27.43 -9.04
CA ILE A 58 -14.77 28.85 -8.86
C ILE A 58 -14.53 29.07 -7.37
N PHE A 59 -13.39 29.67 -7.04
CA PHE A 59 -13.03 30.12 -5.70
C PHE A 59 -13.15 31.64 -5.68
N TYR A 60 -14.27 32.12 -5.14
CA TYR A 60 -14.63 33.54 -5.15
C TYR A 60 -13.67 34.41 -4.34
N GLU A 61 -13.18 33.90 -3.21
CA GLU A 61 -12.31 34.65 -2.30
C GLU A 61 -10.96 35.04 -2.92
N ASN A 62 -10.41 34.17 -3.77
CA ASN A 62 -9.04 34.32 -4.29
C ASN A 62 -9.00 34.66 -5.79
N ASN A 63 -10.16 34.96 -6.40
CA ASN A 63 -10.30 35.14 -7.84
C ASN A 63 -9.59 34.02 -8.63
N LEU A 64 -9.90 32.77 -8.30
CA LEU A 64 -9.22 31.60 -8.83
C LEU A 64 -10.25 30.60 -9.36
N ILE A 65 -9.97 30.02 -10.52
CA ILE A 65 -10.80 28.97 -11.11
C ILE A 65 -9.95 27.71 -11.27
N ALA A 66 -10.45 26.58 -10.77
CA ALA A 66 -9.94 25.26 -11.09
C ALA A 66 -10.74 24.64 -12.23
N ALA A 67 -10.11 24.45 -13.38
CA ALA A 67 -10.66 23.71 -14.51
C ALA A 67 -10.21 22.25 -14.42
N HIS A 68 -11.19 21.34 -14.31
CA HIS A 68 -10.95 19.89 -14.31
C HIS A 68 -11.02 19.37 -15.74
N ARG A 69 -9.93 18.73 -16.18
CA ARG A 69 -9.79 18.18 -17.53
C ARG A 69 -9.71 16.66 -17.47
N ARG A 70 -10.36 16.01 -18.43
CA ARG A 70 -10.22 14.58 -18.70
C ARG A 70 -8.81 14.32 -19.22
N GLN A 71 -8.19 13.23 -18.78
CA GLN A 71 -6.96 12.77 -19.41
C GLN A 71 -7.27 12.27 -20.83
N THR A 72 -6.71 12.93 -21.84
CA THR A 72 -6.85 12.53 -23.26
C THR A 72 -5.80 11.53 -23.68
N HIS A 73 -4.63 11.56 -23.04
CA HIS A 73 -3.52 10.65 -23.29
C HIS A 73 -3.00 10.14 -21.95
N ILE A 74 -2.75 8.84 -21.85
CA ILE A 74 -2.28 8.19 -20.63
C ILE A 74 -1.05 7.35 -20.98
N THR A 75 0.09 7.70 -20.39
CA THR A 75 1.31 6.90 -20.50
C THR A 75 1.39 5.92 -19.34
N LEU A 76 1.38 4.62 -19.65
CA LEU A 76 1.54 3.55 -18.66
C LEU A 76 3.02 3.38 -18.31
N ASN A 77 3.55 4.28 -17.47
CA ASN A 77 4.95 4.33 -17.08
C ASN A 77 5.24 3.74 -15.69
N LYS A 78 4.30 2.95 -15.16
CA LYS A 78 4.42 2.34 -13.84
C LYS A 78 4.84 0.87 -13.98
N PRO A 79 5.92 0.43 -13.32
CA PRO A 79 6.38 -0.95 -13.40
C PRO A 79 5.54 -1.85 -12.48
N ILE A 80 4.24 -1.95 -12.78
CA ILE A 80 3.26 -2.67 -11.94
C ILE A 80 3.65 -4.15 -11.79
N TYR A 81 4.25 -4.74 -12.82
CA TYR A 81 4.67 -6.14 -12.83
C TYR A 81 5.65 -6.49 -11.71
N ILE A 82 6.57 -5.59 -11.35
CA ILE A 82 7.53 -5.80 -10.25
C ILE A 82 6.78 -6.04 -8.94
N LYS A 83 5.73 -5.26 -8.71
CA LYS A 83 4.92 -5.37 -7.50
C LYS A 83 4.10 -6.65 -7.47
N VAL A 84 3.53 -7.04 -8.60
CA VAL A 84 2.81 -8.32 -8.74
C VAL A 84 3.74 -9.48 -8.38
N THR A 85 4.96 -9.49 -8.91
CA THR A 85 5.95 -10.53 -8.56
C THR A 85 6.34 -10.54 -7.08
N ILE A 86 6.49 -9.36 -6.44
CA ILE A 86 6.78 -9.29 -5.00
C ILE A 86 5.61 -9.86 -4.19
N LEU A 87 4.37 -9.48 -4.51
CA LEU A 87 3.17 -9.98 -3.83
C LEU A 87 2.99 -11.49 -3.99
N ASP A 88 3.27 -12.02 -5.18
CA ASP A 88 3.21 -13.46 -5.44
C ASP A 88 4.27 -14.22 -4.63
N LEU A 89 5.48 -13.66 -4.54
CA LEU A 89 6.55 -14.23 -3.72
C LEU A 89 6.20 -14.18 -2.21
N SER A 90 5.63 -13.07 -1.73
CA SER A 90 5.14 -12.98 -0.35
C SER A 90 4.09 -14.05 -0.04
N LYS A 91 3.10 -14.23 -0.92
CA LYS A 91 2.08 -15.28 -0.79
C LYS A 91 2.69 -16.68 -0.82
N TYR A 92 3.67 -16.90 -1.70
CA TYR A 92 4.38 -18.18 -1.78
C TYR A 92 5.00 -18.54 -0.43
N TYR A 93 5.76 -17.63 0.19
CA TYR A 93 6.36 -17.88 1.50
C TYR A 93 5.33 -18.07 2.62
N MET A 94 4.24 -17.29 2.60
CA MET A 94 3.14 -17.47 3.55
C MET A 94 2.50 -18.85 3.41
N TYR A 95 2.22 -19.30 2.19
CA TYR A 95 1.64 -20.62 1.95
C TYR A 95 2.61 -21.75 2.26
N ASP A 96 3.89 -21.59 1.92
CA ASP A 96 4.93 -22.55 2.28
C ASP A 96 4.99 -22.72 3.81
N PHE A 97 5.02 -21.62 4.56
CA PHE A 97 4.95 -21.66 6.03
C PHE A 97 3.67 -22.34 6.54
N ARG A 98 2.50 -21.98 6.02
CA ARG A 98 1.23 -22.58 6.47
C ARG A 98 1.15 -24.07 6.18
N TYR A 99 1.45 -24.49 4.96
CA TYR A 99 1.20 -25.86 4.50
C TYR A 99 2.37 -26.80 4.78
N ASN A 100 3.61 -26.36 4.49
CA ASN A 100 4.78 -27.20 4.62
C ASN A 100 5.37 -27.16 6.04
N HIS A 101 5.14 -26.11 6.83
CA HIS A 101 5.60 -26.08 8.23
C HIS A 101 4.47 -26.36 9.22
N ILE A 102 3.49 -25.47 9.35
CA ILE A 102 2.46 -25.57 10.41
C ILE A 102 1.56 -26.79 10.20
N LYS A 103 0.94 -26.92 9.02
CA LYS A 103 0.00 -28.02 8.75
C LYS A 103 0.68 -29.39 8.77
N ARG A 104 1.90 -29.50 8.27
CA ARG A 104 2.67 -30.75 8.32
C ARG A 104 3.00 -31.17 9.75
N LYS A 105 3.35 -30.22 10.63
CA LYS A 105 3.76 -30.49 12.01
C LYS A 105 2.57 -30.79 12.93
N TYR A 106 1.54 -29.95 12.90
CA TYR A 106 0.41 -30.03 13.83
C TYR A 106 -0.83 -30.74 13.26
N LYS A 107 -0.87 -30.99 11.94
CA LYS A 107 -1.98 -31.65 11.25
C LYS A 107 -3.31 -30.95 11.59
N ASP A 108 -4.27 -31.71 12.10
CA ASP A 108 -5.61 -31.21 12.46
C ASP A 108 -5.63 -30.41 13.77
N LYS A 109 -4.53 -30.43 14.53
CA LYS A 109 -4.37 -29.65 15.78
C LYS A 109 -4.01 -28.19 15.56
N ALA A 110 -3.89 -27.73 14.31
CA ALA A 110 -3.59 -26.32 14.00
C ALA A 110 -4.62 -25.73 13.03
N LYS A 111 -5.50 -24.90 13.59
CA LYS A 111 -6.58 -24.23 12.90
C LYS A 111 -6.15 -22.82 12.50
N LEU A 112 -6.33 -22.50 11.23
CA LEU A 112 -6.10 -21.14 10.73
C LEU A 112 -7.36 -20.32 11.00
N CYS A 113 -7.23 -19.29 11.84
CA CYS A 113 -8.35 -18.45 12.26
C CYS A 113 -8.45 -17.18 11.40
N TYR A 114 -7.32 -16.59 11.02
CA TYR A 114 -7.27 -15.37 10.22
C TYR A 114 -5.98 -15.24 9.42
N THR A 115 -6.04 -14.48 8.32
CA THR A 115 -4.91 -14.15 7.46
C THR A 115 -4.91 -12.65 7.18
N ASP A 116 -3.78 -11.97 7.36
CA ASP A 116 -3.56 -10.60 6.89
C ASP A 116 -2.45 -10.58 5.81
N THR A 117 -1.97 -9.40 5.43
CA THR A 117 -1.00 -9.13 4.37
C THR A 117 0.34 -9.85 4.60
N ASP A 118 0.75 -9.99 5.85
CA ASP A 118 2.05 -10.58 6.24
C ASP A 118 1.96 -11.46 7.50
N SER A 119 0.76 -11.79 7.97
CA SER A 119 0.58 -12.51 9.24
C SER A 119 -0.55 -13.54 9.20
N PHE A 120 -0.44 -14.51 10.12
CA PHE A 120 -1.45 -15.52 10.38
C PHE A 120 -1.87 -15.49 11.84
N ILE A 121 -3.16 -15.66 12.09
CA ILE A 121 -3.67 -16.01 13.42
C ILE A 121 -4.01 -17.49 13.39
N ILE A 122 -3.29 -18.27 14.18
CA ILE A 122 -3.38 -19.74 14.19
C ILE A 122 -3.68 -20.18 15.62
N GLU A 123 -4.73 -20.97 15.78
CA GLU A 123 -5.04 -21.68 17.02
C GLU A 123 -4.38 -23.05 16.97
N ILE A 124 -3.59 -23.39 17.99
CA ILE A 124 -2.89 -24.68 18.09
C ILE A 124 -3.33 -25.37 19.37
N GLU A 125 -3.89 -26.58 19.24
CA GLU A 125 -4.31 -27.41 20.37
C GLU A 125 -3.10 -28.08 21.03
N ARG A 126 -2.42 -27.34 21.92
CA ARG A 126 -1.31 -27.83 22.78
C ARG A 126 -1.16 -26.99 24.04
N GLU A 127 -0.53 -27.58 25.06
CA GLU A 127 -0.26 -26.92 26.36
C GLU A 127 0.85 -25.86 26.28
N ASN A 128 1.95 -26.13 25.57
CA ASN A 128 3.04 -25.16 25.43
C ASN A 128 3.66 -25.22 24.02
N VAL A 129 3.38 -24.20 23.21
CA VAL A 129 3.95 -24.05 21.86
C VAL A 129 5.34 -23.41 21.91
N TYR A 130 5.64 -22.63 22.96
CA TYR A 130 6.85 -21.81 23.08
C TYR A 130 8.13 -22.64 23.23
N ASP A 131 8.12 -23.72 24.01
CA ASP A 131 9.29 -24.59 24.22
C ASP A 131 9.77 -25.23 22.91
N GLU A 132 8.83 -25.52 22.02
CA GLU A 132 9.11 -26.11 20.71
C GLU A 132 9.58 -25.04 19.70
N MET A 133 9.13 -23.80 19.88
CA MET A 133 9.53 -22.67 19.06
C MET A 133 10.95 -22.19 19.38
N GLN A 134 11.37 -22.20 20.65
CA GLN A 134 12.75 -21.90 21.05
C GLN A 134 13.77 -22.83 20.41
N ASN A 135 13.38 -24.08 20.16
CA ASN A 135 14.20 -25.08 19.49
C ASN A 135 14.09 -25.04 17.95
N SER A 136 13.29 -24.13 17.40
CA SER A 136 13.07 -23.98 15.97
C SER A 136 13.73 -22.70 15.44
N THR A 137 14.20 -22.72 14.19
CA THR A 137 14.83 -21.56 13.53
C THR A 137 13.79 -20.48 13.11
N ILE A 138 12.51 -20.65 13.45
CA ILE A 138 11.43 -19.79 12.96
C ILE A 138 11.12 -18.73 14.01
N SER A 139 11.44 -17.46 13.71
CA SER A 139 11.03 -16.32 14.52
C SER A 139 9.53 -16.05 14.34
N VAL A 140 8.74 -16.23 15.40
CA VAL A 140 7.32 -15.89 15.43
C VAL A 140 7.12 -14.82 16.51
N ILE A 141 6.43 -13.74 16.16
CA ILE A 141 6.03 -12.69 17.10
C ILE A 141 4.69 -13.12 17.69
N THR A 142 4.64 -13.27 19.01
CA THR A 142 3.43 -13.66 19.74
C THR A 142 2.89 -12.48 20.55
N PRO A 143 1.59 -12.46 20.91
CA PRO A 143 1.00 -11.36 21.66
C PRO A 143 1.69 -11.05 23.01
N ASP A 144 2.31 -12.07 23.63
CA ASP A 144 3.00 -11.95 24.92
C ASP A 144 4.34 -11.21 24.82
N ASP A 145 4.92 -11.06 23.62
CA ASP A 145 6.17 -10.32 23.40
C ASP A 145 6.02 -8.81 23.63
N HIS A 146 4.79 -8.32 23.82
CA HIS A 146 4.47 -6.93 24.17
C HIS A 146 4.08 -6.73 25.64
N LEU A 147 3.97 -7.79 26.44
CA LEU A 147 3.61 -7.71 27.87
C LEU A 147 4.82 -7.66 28.81
N TYR A 148 6.02 -7.86 28.28
CA TYR A 148 7.29 -7.75 29.01
C TYR A 148 8.23 -6.76 28.32
N ASN A 149 7.86 -5.48 28.33
CA ASN A 149 8.80 -4.35 28.19
C ASN A 149 8.32 -3.20 29.08
#